data_AF-A0A948Z5R7-F1
#
_entry.id   AF-A0A948Z5R7-F1
#
_cell.length_a   1.000
_cell.length_b   1.000
_cell.length_c   1.000
_cell.angle_alpha   90.00
_cell.angle_beta   90.00
_cell.angle_gamma   90.00
#
_symmetry.space_group_name_H-M   'P 1'
#
loop_
_entity.id
_entity.type
_entity.pdbx_description
1 polymer ?
#
loop_
_entity_poly.entity_id
_entity_poly.type
_entity_poly.pdbx_seq_one_letter_code
_entity_poly.pdbx_strand_id
1 'polypeptide(L)'
;MQKYRFPTLSSILKVKIGTKYVWEKRVAQQNSLIHLLENMYGIKLNFRAFSFYPNYLYFGMPITSHPNIKKAKLLWQKIDKVFEKNRWKTHSAYKYVDPNLDVPKDFDSFEDLGFGHVQLLLSELVLLDFNYPSHGVGLETNLSLLQPLIGFSKNSISRMVKGRPGSLILKYKTEEELLKILCQISKRKSYRKEPFYIKKCPNHPLKAVFKGKTCLNCLFKNNLH
;
A
#
# COMPACT_ATOMS: atom_id res chain seq x y z
N MET A 1 -26.89 -21.04 10.98
CA MET A 1 -25.47 -20.59 10.86
C MET A 1 -25.25 -19.40 11.79
N GLN A 2 -24.36 -19.53 12.78
CA GLN A 2 -23.93 -18.37 13.58
C GLN A 2 -23.12 -17.44 12.67
N LYS A 3 -23.59 -16.19 12.50
CA LYS A 3 -22.89 -15.15 11.73
C LYS A 3 -21.77 -14.57 12.59
N TYR A 4 -20.58 -14.41 12.01
CA TYR A 4 -19.46 -13.71 12.65
C TYR A 4 -19.85 -12.27 12.98
N ARG A 5 -19.65 -11.84 14.24
CA ARG A 5 -19.80 -10.44 14.66
C ARG A 5 -18.43 -9.77 14.60
N PHE A 6 -18.19 -8.98 13.57
CA PHE A 6 -17.00 -8.13 13.49
C PHE A 6 -17.24 -6.79 14.24
N PRO A 7 -16.23 -6.23 14.94
CA PRO A 7 -16.35 -4.93 15.60
C PRO A 7 -16.57 -3.81 14.58
N THR A 8 -17.50 -2.89 14.88
CA THR A 8 -17.86 -1.76 14.03
C THR A 8 -16.65 -0.85 13.78
N LEU A 9 -16.46 -0.37 12.54
CA LEU A 9 -15.36 0.55 12.13
C LEU A 9 -15.05 1.69 13.13
N SER A 10 -16.09 2.17 13.83
CA SER A 10 -15.98 3.22 14.86
C SER A 10 -15.17 2.85 16.11
N SER A 11 -15.10 1.58 16.49
CA SER A 11 -14.30 1.12 17.64
C SER A 11 -12.82 0.99 17.29
N ILE A 12 -12.53 0.71 16.02
CA ILE A 12 -11.18 0.57 15.47
C ILE A 12 -10.48 1.95 15.41
N LEU A 13 -11.19 3.01 15.05
CA LEU A 13 -10.63 4.34 14.78
C LEU A 13 -10.23 5.18 16.04
N LYS A 14 -10.50 4.72 17.27
CA LYS A 14 -10.22 5.48 18.52
C LYS A 14 -8.86 5.17 19.16
N VAL A 15 -7.75 5.31 18.42
CA VAL A 15 -6.41 5.00 18.94
C VAL A 15 -5.77 6.22 19.63
N LYS A 16 -5.37 6.06 20.89
CA LYS A 16 -4.62 7.06 21.69
C LYS A 16 -3.14 6.67 21.79
N ILE A 17 -2.22 7.63 21.65
CA ILE A 17 -0.81 7.47 22.06
C ILE A 17 -0.53 8.50 23.14
N GLY A 18 -0.42 8.05 24.40
CA GLY A 18 -0.44 8.93 25.56
C GLY A 18 -1.81 9.58 25.73
N THR A 19 -1.86 10.86 26.09
CA THR A 19 -3.11 11.64 26.23
C THR A 19 -3.60 12.28 24.93
N LYS A 20 -2.80 12.20 23.86
CA LYS A 20 -3.07 12.91 22.61
C LYS A 20 -3.65 12.00 21.55
N TYR A 21 -4.70 12.53 20.94
CA TYR A 21 -5.34 12.00 19.78
C TYR A 21 -4.51 12.30 18.54
N VAL A 22 -3.76 11.30 18.08
CA VAL A 22 -2.77 11.42 16.98
C VAL A 22 -3.44 11.73 15.64
N TRP A 23 -4.74 11.45 15.53
CA TRP A 23 -5.56 11.58 14.33
C TRP A 23 -5.86 13.05 13.95
N GLU A 24 -6.15 13.91 14.93
CA GLU A 24 -6.69 15.27 14.73
C GLU A 24 -5.70 16.19 14.01
N LYS A 25 -4.43 16.10 14.39
CA LYS A 25 -3.36 16.97 13.87
C LYS A 25 -2.88 16.57 12.47
N ARG A 26 -3.09 15.31 12.06
CA ARG A 26 -2.61 14.76 10.77
C ARG A 26 -3.63 14.92 9.64
N VAL A 27 -4.92 14.85 9.95
CA VAL A 27 -6.02 15.21 9.02
C VAL A 27 -5.84 16.63 8.49
N ALA A 28 -5.52 17.59 9.39
CA ALA A 28 -5.29 18.98 9.01
C ALA A 28 -4.14 19.19 8.00
N GLN A 29 -3.14 18.31 7.99
CA GLN A 29 -1.97 18.42 7.11
C GLN A 29 -2.19 17.84 5.70
N GLN A 30 -3.22 16.99 5.51
CA GLN A 30 -3.58 16.41 4.21
C GLN A 30 -4.58 17.26 3.40
N ASN A 31 -5.11 18.34 3.99
CA ASN A 31 -6.07 19.27 3.37
C ASN A 31 -5.63 19.85 2.01
N SER A 32 -4.33 19.99 1.75
CA SER A 32 -3.82 20.59 0.51
C SER A 32 -3.99 19.72 -0.74
N LEU A 33 -4.08 18.39 -0.60
CA LEU A 33 -4.38 17.48 -1.73
C LEU A 33 -5.90 17.28 -1.88
N ILE A 34 -6.65 17.43 -0.79
CA ILE A 34 -8.12 17.35 -0.74
C ILE A 34 -8.74 18.51 -1.52
N HIS A 35 -8.32 19.75 -1.27
CA HIS A 35 -8.81 20.90 -2.04
C HIS A 35 -8.50 20.79 -3.55
N LEU A 36 -7.43 20.08 -3.91
CA LEU A 36 -7.09 19.82 -5.31
C LEU A 36 -8.06 18.83 -5.97
N LEU A 37 -8.52 17.82 -5.22
CA LEU A 37 -9.52 16.83 -5.67
C LEU A 37 -10.94 17.41 -5.63
N GLU A 38 -11.27 18.21 -4.62
CA GLU A 38 -12.54 18.95 -4.54
C GLU A 38 -12.69 19.92 -5.72
N ASN A 39 -11.60 20.62 -6.10
CA ASN A 39 -11.60 21.50 -7.27
C ASN A 39 -11.69 20.75 -8.60
N MET A 40 -11.09 19.56 -8.70
CA MET A 40 -11.13 18.75 -9.93
C MET A 40 -12.50 18.09 -10.19
N TYR A 41 -13.20 17.70 -9.13
CA TYR A 41 -14.42 16.89 -9.23
C TYR A 41 -15.70 17.64 -8.78
N GLY A 42 -15.59 18.87 -8.27
CA GLY A 42 -16.73 19.68 -7.85
C GLY A 42 -17.51 19.11 -6.65
N ILE A 43 -16.93 18.15 -5.93
CA ILE A 43 -17.59 17.44 -4.82
C ILE A 43 -16.80 17.70 -3.55
N LYS A 44 -17.50 18.15 -2.50
CA LYS A 44 -16.95 18.40 -1.17
C LYS A 44 -16.79 17.06 -0.44
N LEU A 45 -15.55 16.64 -0.21
CA LEU A 45 -15.27 15.29 0.30
C LEU A 45 -15.14 15.33 1.84
N ASN A 46 -16.05 14.65 2.54
CA ASN A 46 -16.07 14.62 4.01
C ASN A 46 -15.14 13.51 4.55
N PHE A 47 -13.91 13.87 4.89
CA PHE A 47 -12.81 12.93 5.15
C PHE A 47 -12.47 12.69 6.64
N ARG A 48 -13.43 12.78 7.57
CA ARG A 48 -13.17 12.55 9.01
C ARG A 48 -12.62 11.14 9.39
N ALA A 49 -12.36 10.24 8.43
CA ALA A 49 -12.06 8.83 8.67
C ALA A 49 -10.78 8.25 8.01
N PHE A 50 -9.99 9.01 7.24
CA PHE A 50 -8.78 8.45 6.60
C PHE A 50 -7.57 8.56 7.53
N SER A 51 -7.39 7.55 8.39
CA SER A 51 -6.25 7.41 9.29
C SER A 51 -5.40 6.21 8.91
N PHE A 52 -4.13 6.44 8.60
CA PHE A 52 -3.16 5.36 8.40
C PHE A 52 -2.54 4.94 9.73
N TYR A 53 -2.50 3.64 10.00
CA TYR A 53 -1.79 3.10 11.14
C TYR A 53 -0.29 3.07 10.88
N PRO A 54 0.54 3.65 11.77
CA PRO A 54 1.98 3.57 11.63
C PRO A 54 2.43 2.12 11.59
N ASN A 55 3.33 1.80 10.67
CA ASN A 55 3.95 0.50 10.48
C ASN A 55 3.03 -0.55 9.85
N TYR A 56 1.86 -0.17 9.34
CA TYR A 56 0.98 -1.11 8.66
C TYR A 56 1.27 -1.07 7.17
N LEU A 57 1.55 -2.24 6.62
CA LEU A 57 1.72 -2.44 5.19
C LEU A 57 0.50 -3.21 4.67
N TYR A 58 -0.17 -2.66 3.65
CA TYR A 58 -1.04 -3.47 2.82
C TYR A 58 -0.22 -4.05 1.67
N PHE A 59 -0.25 -5.37 1.50
CA PHE A 59 0.41 -6.04 0.41
C PHE A 59 -0.66 -6.67 -0.49
N GLY A 60 -0.81 -6.13 -1.70
CA GLY A 60 -1.70 -6.61 -2.75
C GLY A 60 -0.94 -7.38 -3.83
N MET A 61 -1.55 -8.43 -4.36
CA MET A 61 -0.92 -9.33 -5.33
C MET A 61 -1.94 -10.02 -6.24
N PRO A 62 -1.53 -10.46 -7.45
CA PRO A 62 -2.42 -11.00 -8.45
C PRO A 62 -2.81 -12.46 -8.16
N ILE A 63 -3.39 -12.76 -7.00
CA ILE A 63 -3.67 -14.14 -6.55
C ILE A 63 -4.48 -14.92 -7.59
N THR A 64 -5.54 -14.33 -8.11
CA THR A 64 -6.51 -14.99 -9.01
C THR A 64 -6.04 -15.06 -10.46
N SER A 65 -5.04 -14.28 -10.86
CA SER A 65 -4.55 -14.21 -12.25
C SER A 65 -3.11 -14.68 -12.43
N HIS A 66 -2.43 -15.09 -11.36
CA HIS A 66 -1.05 -15.55 -11.43
C HIS A 66 -0.98 -17.00 -11.96
N PRO A 67 -0.20 -17.28 -13.03
CA PRO A 67 -0.19 -18.60 -13.67
C PRO A 67 0.43 -19.71 -12.81
N ASN A 68 1.26 -19.35 -11.83
CA ASN A 68 1.84 -20.28 -10.86
C ASN A 68 1.85 -19.70 -9.44
N ILE A 69 0.69 -19.73 -8.78
CA ILE A 69 0.49 -19.15 -7.44
C ILE A 69 1.45 -19.77 -6.42
N LYS A 70 1.72 -21.08 -6.49
CA LYS A 70 2.60 -21.79 -5.55
C LYS A 70 4.01 -21.17 -5.53
N LYS A 71 4.59 -20.90 -6.69
CA LYS A 71 5.90 -20.24 -6.80
C LYS A 71 5.85 -18.79 -6.30
N ALA A 72 4.81 -18.04 -6.65
CA ALA A 72 4.68 -16.64 -6.24
C ALA A 72 4.49 -16.48 -4.72
N LYS A 73 3.71 -17.38 -4.10
CA LYS A 73 3.50 -17.40 -2.65
C LYS A 73 4.83 -17.50 -1.89
N LEU A 74 5.81 -18.25 -2.38
CA LEU A 74 7.14 -18.30 -1.76
C LEU A 74 7.84 -16.94 -1.78
N LEU A 75 7.76 -16.20 -2.90
CA LEU A 75 8.29 -14.84 -2.98
C LEU A 75 7.54 -13.88 -2.05
N TRP A 76 6.20 -13.94 -2.03
CA TRP A 76 5.38 -13.09 -1.16
C TRP A 76 5.66 -13.33 0.31
N GLN A 77 5.86 -14.58 0.72
CA GLN A 77 6.28 -14.93 2.08
C GLN A 77 7.68 -14.37 2.43
N LYS A 78 8.63 -14.41 1.49
CA LYS A 78 9.95 -13.78 1.69
C LYS A 78 9.81 -12.27 1.87
N ILE A 79 8.96 -11.62 1.09
CA ILE A 79 8.67 -10.18 1.19
C ILE A 79 8.05 -9.84 2.56
N ASP A 80 7.04 -10.59 2.99
CA ASP A 80 6.42 -10.39 4.31
C ASP A 80 7.46 -10.48 5.43
N LYS A 81 8.31 -11.50 5.40
CA LYS A 81 9.40 -11.67 6.38
C LYS A 81 10.36 -10.47 6.40
N VAL A 82 10.63 -9.83 5.26
CA VAL A 82 11.47 -8.62 5.21
C VAL A 82 10.81 -7.48 5.99
N PHE A 83 9.51 -7.25 5.79
CA PHE A 83 8.77 -6.18 6.47
C PHE A 83 8.56 -6.49 7.95
N GLU A 84 8.18 -7.72 8.29
CA GLU A 84 7.99 -8.18 9.68
C GLU A 84 9.28 -8.03 10.50
N LYS A 85 10.45 -8.42 9.95
CA LYS A 85 11.77 -8.20 10.59
C LYS A 85 12.05 -6.72 10.89
N ASN A 86 11.46 -5.81 10.12
CA ASN A 86 11.57 -4.37 10.29
C ASN A 86 10.38 -3.75 11.05
N ARG A 87 9.68 -4.58 11.85
CA ARG A 87 8.58 -4.18 12.75
C ARG A 87 7.36 -3.60 12.04
N TRP A 88 7.13 -4.04 10.80
CA TRP A 88 5.87 -3.78 10.09
C TRP A 88 4.85 -4.87 10.41
N LYS A 89 3.59 -4.48 10.47
CA LYS A 89 2.45 -5.39 10.46
C LYS A 89 1.94 -5.46 9.03
N THR A 90 2.03 -6.63 8.42
CA THR A 90 1.66 -6.79 7.01
C THR A 90 0.32 -7.50 6.85
N HIS A 91 -0.59 -6.83 6.16
CA HIS A 91 -1.86 -7.38 5.71
C HIS A 91 -1.71 -7.84 4.26
N SER A 92 -1.70 -9.15 4.07
CA SER A 92 -1.46 -9.77 2.76
C SER A 92 -2.61 -10.70 2.43
N ALA A 93 -3.31 -10.47 1.32
CA ALA A 93 -4.49 -11.25 0.95
C ALA A 93 -4.20 -12.76 0.82
N TYR A 94 -3.01 -13.14 0.34
CA TYR A 94 -2.63 -14.55 0.16
C TYR A 94 -2.57 -15.37 1.46
N LYS A 95 -2.54 -14.72 2.63
CA LYS A 95 -2.59 -15.41 3.93
C LYS A 95 -3.97 -16.02 4.21
N TYR A 96 -5.00 -15.50 3.56
CA TYR A 96 -6.40 -15.89 3.74
C TYR A 96 -6.95 -16.71 2.57
N VAL A 97 -6.14 -16.91 1.52
CA VAL A 97 -6.51 -17.68 0.33
C VAL A 97 -5.74 -19.00 0.30
N ASP A 98 -6.47 -20.11 0.20
CA ASP A 98 -5.86 -21.42 -0.02
C ASP A 98 -5.43 -21.53 -1.51
N PRO A 99 -4.12 -21.67 -1.80
CA PRO A 99 -3.62 -21.76 -3.17
C PRO A 99 -3.91 -23.11 -3.85
N ASN A 100 -4.46 -24.09 -3.13
CA ASN A 100 -4.83 -25.40 -3.66
C ASN A 100 -6.33 -25.53 -3.95
N LEU A 101 -7.15 -24.57 -3.51
CA LEU A 101 -8.55 -24.52 -3.87
C LEU A 101 -8.71 -23.76 -5.17
N ASP A 102 -9.60 -24.23 -6.04
CA ASP A 102 -9.99 -23.47 -7.22
C ASP A 102 -10.50 -22.11 -6.77
N VAL A 103 -9.97 -21.05 -7.38
CA VAL A 103 -10.45 -19.69 -7.15
C VAL A 103 -11.93 -19.69 -7.55
N PRO A 104 -12.86 -19.42 -6.62
CA PRO A 104 -14.27 -19.36 -6.96
C PRO A 104 -14.47 -18.39 -8.13
N LYS A 105 -15.32 -18.74 -9.10
CA LYS A 105 -15.66 -17.84 -10.21
C LYS A 105 -16.12 -16.46 -9.72
N ASP A 106 -16.64 -16.41 -8.49
CA ASP A 106 -17.14 -15.22 -7.80
C ASP A 106 -16.34 -14.87 -6.52
N PHE A 107 -15.02 -15.13 -6.48
CA PHE A 107 -14.16 -14.72 -5.35
C PHE A 107 -14.23 -13.20 -5.08
N ASP A 108 -14.66 -12.42 -6.08
CA ASP A 108 -14.96 -10.99 -5.98
C ASP A 108 -16.33 -10.68 -5.31
N SER A 109 -17.00 -11.64 -4.66
CA SER A 109 -18.29 -11.42 -4.00
C SER A 109 -18.15 -10.65 -2.67
N PHE A 110 -18.09 -9.33 -2.79
CA PHE A 110 -18.47 -8.24 -1.86
C PHE A 110 -18.07 -8.25 -0.37
N GLU A 111 -18.08 -9.36 0.36
CA GLU A 111 -17.78 -9.41 1.80
C GLU A 111 -16.28 -9.41 2.11
N ASP A 112 -15.45 -10.11 1.33
CA ASP A 112 -13.98 -10.12 1.48
C ASP A 112 -13.31 -8.85 0.90
N LEU A 113 -13.91 -8.26 -0.14
CA LEU A 113 -13.49 -6.97 -0.70
C LEU A 113 -13.59 -5.85 0.34
N GLY A 114 -14.64 -5.85 1.17
CA GLY A 114 -14.82 -4.86 2.22
C GLY A 114 -13.69 -4.86 3.24
N PHE A 115 -13.26 -6.03 3.71
CA PHE A 115 -12.18 -6.13 4.69
C PHE A 115 -10.82 -5.78 4.10
N GLY A 116 -10.50 -6.28 2.89
CA GLY A 116 -9.25 -5.95 2.19
C GLY A 116 -9.12 -4.46 1.90
N HIS A 117 -10.20 -3.81 1.44
CA HIS A 117 -10.22 -2.37 1.22
C HIS A 117 -10.01 -1.59 2.51
N VAL A 118 -10.65 -1.98 3.62
CA VAL A 118 -10.43 -1.35 4.92
C VAL A 118 -8.96 -1.47 5.35
N GLN A 119 -8.34 -2.65 5.23
CA GLN A 119 -6.92 -2.81 5.56
C GLN A 119 -6.01 -1.94 4.68
N LEU A 120 -6.32 -1.82 3.39
CA LEU A 120 -5.61 -0.93 2.46
C LEU A 120 -5.75 0.54 2.89
N LEU A 121 -6.97 0.99 3.16
CA LEU A 121 -7.26 2.36 3.56
C LEU A 121 -6.63 2.73 4.91
N LEU A 122 -6.41 1.74 5.76
CA LEU A 122 -5.79 1.89 7.07
C LEU A 122 -4.25 1.72 7.04
N SER A 123 -3.65 1.32 5.93
CA SER A 123 -2.20 1.08 5.85
C SER A 123 -1.38 2.36 5.66
N GLU A 124 -0.22 2.46 6.30
CA GLU A 124 0.75 3.57 6.09
C GLU A 124 1.39 3.50 4.70
N LEU A 125 1.61 2.28 4.22
CA LEU A 125 2.28 2.00 2.96
C LEU A 125 1.51 0.91 2.23
N VAL A 126 1.33 1.10 0.92
CA VAL A 126 0.75 0.09 0.03
C VAL A 126 1.87 -0.48 -0.83
N LEU A 127 2.03 -1.80 -0.79
CA LEU A 127 2.94 -2.56 -1.63
C LEU A 127 2.10 -3.38 -2.62
N LEU A 128 2.37 -3.28 -3.93
CA LEU A 128 1.65 -4.05 -4.94
C LEU A 128 2.61 -4.84 -5.86
N ASP A 129 2.26 -6.10 -6.10
CA ASP A 129 2.89 -6.94 -7.12
C ASP A 129 2.24 -6.67 -8.49
N PHE A 130 3.02 -6.12 -9.43
CA PHE A 130 2.59 -5.84 -10.80
C PHE A 130 3.25 -6.76 -11.84
N ASN A 131 3.71 -7.97 -11.45
CA ASN A 131 4.27 -8.92 -12.42
C ASN A 131 3.24 -9.50 -13.38
N TYR A 132 1.97 -9.55 -12.96
CA TYR A 132 0.87 -10.06 -13.76
C TYR A 132 -0.33 -9.10 -13.72
N PRO A 133 -1.04 -8.90 -14.85
CA PRO A 133 -2.29 -8.14 -14.86
C PRO A 133 -3.31 -8.78 -13.91
N SER A 134 -3.95 -7.97 -13.07
CA SER A 134 -5.01 -8.41 -12.16
C SER A 134 -6.01 -7.29 -11.98
N HIS A 135 -7.30 -7.62 -12.12
CA HIS A 135 -8.38 -6.67 -11.86
C HIS A 135 -8.37 -6.20 -10.40
N GLY A 136 -8.20 -7.13 -9.44
CA GLY A 136 -8.08 -6.82 -8.02
C GLY A 136 -6.94 -5.85 -7.71
N VAL A 137 -5.73 -6.12 -8.20
CA VAL A 137 -4.58 -5.20 -8.02
C VAL A 137 -4.83 -3.84 -8.70
N GLY A 138 -5.56 -3.82 -9.81
CA GLY A 138 -6.03 -2.59 -10.45
C GLY A 138 -6.96 -1.76 -9.55
N LEU A 139 -7.93 -2.40 -8.90
CA LEU A 139 -8.81 -1.75 -7.93
C LEU A 139 -8.05 -1.25 -6.70
N GLU A 140 -7.15 -2.06 -6.13
CA GLU A 140 -6.28 -1.67 -5.01
C GLU A 140 -5.38 -0.49 -5.38
N THR A 141 -4.89 -0.44 -6.62
CA THR A 141 -4.20 0.72 -7.16
C THR A 141 -5.13 1.93 -7.08
N ASN A 142 -6.34 1.89 -7.64
CA ASN A 142 -7.23 3.05 -7.59
C ASN A 142 -7.64 3.47 -6.16
N LEU A 143 -7.84 2.53 -5.24
CA LEU A 143 -8.20 2.82 -3.85
C LEU A 143 -7.07 3.44 -3.05
N SER A 144 -5.81 3.16 -3.40
CA SER A 144 -4.64 3.63 -2.66
C SER A 144 -4.20 5.04 -3.03
N LEU A 145 -4.98 5.81 -3.82
CA LEU A 145 -4.56 7.11 -4.39
C LEU A 145 -3.97 8.11 -3.37
N LEU A 146 -4.37 7.99 -2.11
CA LEU A 146 -3.93 8.88 -1.03
C LEU A 146 -2.76 8.31 -0.20
N GLN A 147 -2.36 7.06 -0.48
CA GLN A 147 -1.32 6.33 0.21
C GLN A 147 -0.01 6.37 -0.60
N PRO A 148 1.14 6.49 0.09
CA PRO A 148 2.42 6.10 -0.49
C PRO A 148 2.30 4.69 -1.09
N LEU A 149 2.58 4.58 -2.38
CA LEU A 149 2.54 3.29 -3.08
C LEU A 149 3.93 2.89 -3.54
N ILE A 150 4.29 1.66 -3.26
CA ILE A 150 5.45 1.00 -3.85
C ILE A 150 4.94 -0.18 -4.68
N GLY A 151 5.27 -0.20 -5.96
CA GLY A 151 5.00 -1.32 -6.84
C GLY A 151 6.29 -2.02 -7.23
N PHE A 152 6.22 -3.30 -7.59
CA PHE A 152 7.35 -3.99 -8.21
C PHE A 152 6.90 -4.81 -9.42
N SER A 153 7.75 -4.88 -10.45
CA SER A 153 7.49 -5.69 -11.64
C SER A 153 8.76 -5.95 -12.44
N LYS A 154 8.92 -7.18 -12.93
CA LYS A 154 9.96 -7.55 -13.90
C LYS A 154 9.69 -6.97 -15.29
N ASN A 155 8.42 -6.97 -15.71
CA ASN A 155 7.99 -6.59 -17.05
C ASN A 155 7.61 -5.11 -17.13
N SER A 156 7.37 -4.59 -18.33
CA SER A 156 6.75 -3.27 -18.47
C SER A 156 5.38 -3.25 -17.79
N ILE A 157 5.02 -2.10 -17.22
CA ILE A 157 3.71 -1.89 -16.59
C ILE A 157 3.00 -0.73 -17.30
N SER A 158 1.67 -0.67 -17.17
CA SER A 158 0.84 0.37 -17.78
C SER A 158 1.34 1.78 -17.46
N ARG A 159 1.23 2.69 -18.44
CA ARG A 159 1.53 4.11 -18.27
C ARG A 159 0.70 4.74 -17.16
N MET A 160 -0.53 4.28 -16.92
CA MET A 160 -1.38 4.78 -15.85
C MET A 160 -0.77 4.49 -14.47
N VAL A 161 -0.20 3.30 -14.29
CA VAL A 161 0.47 2.92 -13.02
C VAL A 161 1.78 3.68 -12.86
N LYS A 162 2.58 3.83 -13.92
CA LYS A 162 3.84 4.62 -13.87
C LYS A 162 3.59 6.12 -13.65
N GLY A 163 2.54 6.65 -14.24
CA GLY A 163 2.17 8.07 -14.21
C GLY A 163 1.36 8.47 -12.97
N ARG A 164 1.15 7.54 -12.04
CA ARG A 164 0.39 7.81 -10.83
C ARG A 164 1.20 8.65 -9.83
N PRO A 165 0.67 9.80 -9.37
CA PRO A 165 1.30 10.56 -8.30
C PRO A 165 1.42 9.73 -7.01
N GLY A 166 2.54 9.87 -6.30
CA GLY A 166 2.77 9.18 -5.03
C GLY A 166 3.10 7.70 -5.18
N SER A 167 3.56 7.27 -6.36
CA SER A 167 4.00 5.90 -6.61
C SER A 167 5.52 5.82 -6.82
N LEU A 168 6.12 4.72 -6.37
CA LEU A 168 7.46 4.28 -6.70
C LEU A 168 7.37 2.89 -7.32
N ILE A 169 7.83 2.72 -8.56
CA ILE A 169 7.82 1.43 -9.24
C ILE A 169 9.24 0.89 -9.32
N LEU A 170 9.46 -0.23 -8.64
CA LEU A 170 10.72 -0.96 -8.62
C LEU A 170 10.78 -1.91 -9.82
N LYS A 171 11.83 -1.75 -10.64
CA LYS A 171 12.25 -2.74 -11.62
C LYS A 171 13.32 -3.61 -10.99
N TYR A 172 13.26 -4.91 -11.28
CA TYR A 172 14.19 -5.88 -10.73
C TYR A 172 14.35 -7.06 -11.69
N LYS A 173 15.52 -7.69 -11.69
CA LYS A 173 15.85 -8.88 -12.49
C LYS A 173 15.72 -10.15 -11.65
N THR A 174 16.23 -10.13 -10.42
CA THR A 174 16.25 -11.30 -9.52
C THR A 174 15.48 -11.08 -8.21
N GLU A 175 15.00 -12.16 -7.59
CA GLU A 175 14.29 -12.06 -6.31
C GLU A 175 15.18 -11.45 -5.22
N GLU A 176 16.47 -11.77 -5.20
CA GLU A 176 17.43 -11.24 -4.24
C GLU A 176 17.59 -9.72 -4.34
N GLU A 177 17.60 -9.19 -5.57
CA GLU A 177 17.65 -7.75 -5.83
C GLU A 177 16.42 -7.05 -5.24
N LEU A 178 15.23 -7.57 -5.54
CA LEU A 178 13.97 -7.02 -5.01
C LEU A 178 13.96 -7.04 -3.47
N LEU A 179 14.33 -8.17 -2.86
CA LEU A 179 14.34 -8.31 -1.41
C LEU A 179 15.35 -7.37 -0.73
N LYS A 180 16.52 -7.13 -1.35
CA LYS A 180 17.50 -6.14 -0.86
C LYS A 180 16.93 -4.73 -0.87
N ILE A 181 16.29 -4.32 -1.98
CA ILE A 181 15.65 -3.01 -2.11
C ILE A 181 14.54 -2.84 -1.05
N LEU A 182 13.62 -3.81 -0.95
CA LEU A 182 12.53 -3.76 0.01
C LEU A 182 13.04 -3.77 1.46
N CYS A 183 14.15 -4.46 1.75
CA CYS A 183 14.80 -4.42 3.05
C CYS A 183 15.32 -3.01 3.40
N GLN A 184 15.95 -2.31 2.46
CA GLN A 184 16.39 -0.94 2.68
C GLN A 184 15.22 0.03 2.89
N ILE A 185 14.14 -0.13 2.12
CA ILE A 185 12.94 0.70 2.24
C ILE A 185 12.27 0.46 3.60
N SER A 186 12.12 -0.78 4.03
CA SER A 186 11.39 -1.16 5.26
C SER A 186 12.13 -0.81 6.55
N LYS A 187 13.48 -0.84 6.58
CA LYS A 187 14.31 -0.45 7.74
C LYS A 187 14.00 0.95 8.22
N ARG A 188 13.63 1.16 9.48
CA ARG A 188 13.47 2.53 10.02
C ARG A 188 13.73 2.56 11.52
N LYS A 189 14.28 3.67 12.02
CA LYS A 189 14.55 3.83 13.46
C LYS A 189 13.26 3.99 14.27
N SER A 190 12.34 4.83 13.78
CA SER A 190 10.99 5.00 14.35
C SER A 190 10.06 5.70 13.36
N TYR A 191 8.76 5.42 13.41
CA TYR A 191 7.75 6.07 12.56
C TYR A 191 7.67 7.59 12.75
N ARG A 192 8.03 8.10 13.94
CA ARG A 192 8.00 9.55 14.23
C ARG A 192 9.07 10.31 13.45
N LYS A 193 10.21 9.67 13.19
CA LYS A 193 11.36 10.27 12.48
C LYS A 193 11.34 9.97 10.99
N GLU A 194 10.85 8.80 10.60
CA GLU A 194 10.86 8.31 9.23
C GLU A 194 9.45 7.88 8.78
N PRO A 195 8.43 8.78 8.82
CA PRO A 195 7.09 8.46 8.32
C PRO A 195 7.11 8.33 6.79
N PHE A 196 6.21 7.51 6.25
CA PHE A 196 5.91 7.51 4.82
C PHE A 196 4.83 8.54 4.50
N TYR A 197 5.01 9.29 3.41
CA TYR A 197 4.03 10.25 2.92
C TYR A 197 4.29 10.63 1.45
N ILE A 198 3.32 11.32 0.84
CA ILE A 198 3.42 11.82 -0.53
C ILE A 198 3.66 13.33 -0.50
N LYS A 199 4.62 13.83 -1.29
CA LYS A 199 4.89 15.27 -1.44
C LYS A 199 5.43 15.60 -2.83
N LYS A 200 5.26 16.85 -3.29
CA LYS A 200 5.94 17.36 -4.49
C LYS A 200 7.46 17.34 -4.25
N CYS A 201 8.22 16.81 -5.20
CA CYS A 201 9.68 16.81 -5.19
C CYS A 201 10.17 17.71 -6.34
N PRO A 202 11.13 18.63 -6.13
CA PRO A 202 11.64 19.49 -7.20
C PRO A 202 12.21 18.71 -8.41
N ASN A 203 12.78 17.52 -8.16
CA ASN A 203 13.42 16.70 -9.19
C ASN A 203 12.45 15.75 -9.91
N HIS A 204 11.15 15.85 -9.64
CA HIS A 204 10.12 15.01 -10.25
C HIS A 204 8.90 15.82 -10.67
N PRO A 205 8.34 15.55 -11.87
CA PRO A 205 7.14 16.24 -12.32
C PRO A 205 5.91 15.90 -11.48
N LEU A 206 5.82 14.67 -10.99
CA LEU A 206 4.71 14.17 -10.18
C LEU A 206 5.07 14.14 -8.68
N LYS A 207 4.05 14.13 -7.82
CA LYS A 207 4.25 13.89 -6.38
C LYS A 207 4.97 12.54 -6.19
N ALA A 208 5.92 12.51 -5.26
CA ALA A 208 6.79 11.38 -5.01
C ALA A 208 6.54 10.79 -3.61
N VAL A 209 7.00 9.56 -3.42
CA VAL A 209 7.01 8.87 -2.14
C VAL A 209 8.21 9.33 -1.32
N PHE A 210 7.95 9.77 -0.10
CA PHE A 210 8.96 10.15 0.88
C PHE A 210 8.96 9.18 2.06
N LYS A 211 10.16 9.03 2.63
CA LYS A 211 10.38 8.39 3.93
C LYS A 211 11.25 9.33 4.77
N GLY A 212 10.64 9.96 5.78
CA GLY A 212 11.26 11.12 6.43
C GLY A 212 11.61 12.19 5.38
N LYS A 213 12.82 12.73 5.41
CA LYS A 213 13.25 13.76 4.43
C LYS A 213 13.67 13.18 3.07
N THR A 214 13.77 11.87 2.94
CA THR A 214 14.30 11.21 1.74
C THR A 214 13.20 10.97 0.71
N CYS A 215 13.38 11.52 -0.50
CA CYS A 215 12.55 11.18 -1.66
C CYS A 215 13.01 9.82 -2.21
N LEU A 216 12.20 8.78 -2.05
CA LEU A 216 12.56 7.44 -2.51
C LEU A 216 12.65 7.38 -4.04
N ASN A 217 11.77 8.10 -4.74
CA ASN A 217 11.82 8.17 -6.21
C ASN A 217 13.15 8.72 -6.74
N CYS A 218 13.73 9.73 -6.09
CA CYS A 218 15.05 10.25 -6.46
C CYS A 218 16.16 9.26 -6.12
N LEU A 219 16.11 8.68 -4.92
CA LEU A 219 17.11 7.73 -4.44
C LEU A 219 17.26 6.55 -5.42
N PHE A 220 16.15 5.97 -5.86
CA PHE A 220 16.19 4.84 -6.77
C PHE A 220 16.55 5.21 -8.20
N LYS A 221 16.17 6.40 -8.69
CA LYS A 221 16.65 6.86 -10.01
C LYS A 221 18.17 6.96 -10.07
N ASN A 222 18.79 7.51 -9.03
CA ASN A 222 20.23 7.73 -9.00
C ASN A 222 21.03 6.42 -8.81
N ASN A 223 20.39 5.36 -8.27
CA ASN A 223 20.99 4.05 -8.05
C ASN A 223 20.66 3.03 -9.16
N LEU A 224 19.97 3.44 -10.23
CA LEU A 224 19.61 2.59 -11.38
C LEU A 224 20.59 2.73 -12.56
N HIS A 225 21.86 3.02 -12.26
CA HIS A 225 22.96 3.10 -13.23
C HIS A 225 24.03 2.07 -12.90
#